data_AF-A0AA45RV82-F1
#
_entry.id   AF-A0AA45RV82-F1
#
_cell.length_a   1.000
_cell.length_b   1.000
_cell.length_c   1.000
_cell.angle_alpha   90.00
_cell.angle_beta   90.00
_cell.angle_gamma   90.00
#
_symmetry.space_group_name_H-M   'P 1'
#
loop_
_entity.id
_entity.type
_entity.pdbx_description
1 polymer ?
#
loop_
_entity_poly.entity_id
_entity_poly.type
_entity_poly.pdbx_seq_one_letter_code
_entity_poly.pdbx_strand_id
1 'polypeptide(L)'
;MDTVHEVLERAWKAHSDGAFDSALNDYIWLFDASAADAETAPLRLSYVLGAWAKLAEEHLPARRALVELRDRDSQRLLAQADGDAAEALFNDIRAINDKLGDLQNTYHLFQQLPQALAQQCARSALPSIMACGDYALASRHLPQPMQHLAQAAALLNQRRAGFNVLTTAGMSALLAEVYNYINELALVLDLLSGCGDTAAAEAARAQAVTLVQSPEARACVQAELDAPGTTLDAMIELENSSVTE
;
A
#
# COMPACT_ATOMS: atom_id res chain seq x y z
N MET A 1 13.42 -0.93 -29.82
CA MET A 1 13.55 -0.85 -28.35
C MET A 1 12.44 -1.73 -27.82
N ASP A 2 12.77 -2.68 -26.96
CA ASP A 2 11.77 -3.53 -26.32
C ASP A 2 10.84 -2.65 -25.47
N THR A 3 9.56 -2.94 -25.50
CA THR A 3 8.54 -2.26 -24.70
C THR A 3 8.58 -2.74 -23.25
N VAL A 4 8.05 -1.93 -22.31
CA VAL A 4 7.91 -2.31 -20.89
C VAL A 4 7.20 -3.66 -20.74
N HIS A 5 6.18 -3.92 -21.56
CA HIS A 5 5.43 -5.17 -21.52
C HIS A 5 6.27 -6.38 -21.95
N GLU A 6 6.98 -6.28 -23.09
CA GLU A 6 7.85 -7.36 -23.58
C GLU A 6 8.96 -7.70 -22.58
N VAL A 7 9.55 -6.68 -21.94
CA VAL A 7 10.60 -6.90 -20.94
C VAL A 7 10.02 -7.52 -19.65
N LEU A 8 8.78 -7.16 -19.26
CA LEU A 8 8.11 -7.77 -18.11
C LEU A 8 7.83 -9.27 -18.34
N GLU A 9 7.31 -9.64 -19.51
CA GLU A 9 7.10 -11.04 -19.86
C GLU A 9 8.41 -11.83 -19.91
N ARG A 10 9.47 -11.23 -20.48
CA ARG A 10 10.82 -11.82 -20.48
C ARG A 10 11.34 -12.03 -19.07
N ALA A 11 11.19 -11.04 -18.19
CA ALA A 11 11.63 -11.12 -16.80
C ALA A 11 10.89 -12.23 -16.04
N TRP A 12 9.57 -12.36 -16.23
CA TRP A 12 8.78 -13.44 -15.64
C TRP A 12 9.21 -14.81 -16.13
N LYS A 13 9.44 -14.96 -17.43
CA LYS A 13 9.93 -16.21 -18.01
C LYS A 13 11.33 -16.57 -17.49
N ALA A 14 12.25 -15.60 -17.47
CA ALA A 14 13.59 -15.83 -16.93
C ALA A 14 13.55 -16.22 -15.45
N HIS A 15 12.66 -15.60 -14.67
CA HIS A 15 12.45 -15.96 -13.27
C HIS A 15 11.93 -17.41 -13.14
N SER A 16 10.88 -17.77 -13.87
CA SER A 16 10.32 -19.13 -13.80
C SER A 16 11.24 -20.23 -14.32
N ASP A 17 12.12 -19.91 -15.29
CA ASP A 17 13.14 -20.81 -15.82
C ASP A 17 14.38 -20.91 -14.90
N GLY A 18 14.44 -20.19 -13.78
CA GLY A 18 15.57 -20.18 -12.85
C GLY A 18 16.77 -19.33 -13.30
N ALA A 19 16.61 -18.55 -14.38
CA ALA A 19 17.61 -17.62 -14.90
C ALA A 19 17.60 -16.29 -14.13
N PHE A 20 17.82 -16.38 -12.81
CA PHE A 20 17.62 -15.28 -11.86
C PHE A 20 18.45 -14.02 -12.13
N ASP A 21 19.69 -14.14 -12.57
CA ASP A 21 20.51 -12.96 -12.90
C ASP A 21 19.97 -12.20 -14.13
N SER A 22 19.41 -12.91 -15.11
CA SER A 22 18.76 -12.28 -16.26
C SER A 22 17.48 -11.59 -15.84
N ALA A 23 16.66 -12.26 -15.02
CA ALA A 23 15.43 -11.68 -14.49
C ALA A 23 15.71 -10.42 -13.66
N LEU A 24 16.75 -10.44 -12.82
CA LEU A 24 17.16 -9.30 -12.01
C LEU A 24 17.53 -8.08 -12.87
N ASN A 25 18.34 -8.28 -13.92
CA ASN A 25 18.71 -7.18 -14.82
C ASN A 25 17.48 -6.54 -15.47
N ASP A 26 16.52 -7.36 -15.89
CA ASP A 26 15.27 -6.87 -16.48
C ASP A 26 14.40 -6.14 -15.45
N TYR A 27 14.27 -6.64 -14.21
CA TYR A 27 13.51 -5.93 -13.17
C TYR A 27 14.12 -4.59 -12.77
N ILE A 28 15.45 -4.50 -12.69
CA ILE A 28 16.15 -3.22 -12.43
C ILE A 28 15.82 -2.23 -13.54
N TRP A 29 15.95 -2.65 -14.80
CA TRP A 29 15.64 -1.80 -15.94
C TRP A 29 14.17 -1.38 -15.97
N LEU A 30 13.24 -2.32 -15.73
CA LEU A 30 11.80 -2.06 -15.68
C LEU A 30 11.45 -1.05 -14.61
N PHE A 31 12.07 -1.14 -13.43
CA PHE A 31 11.78 -0.23 -12.33
C PHE A 31 12.08 1.22 -12.72
N ASP A 32 13.21 1.48 -13.37
CA ASP A 32 13.57 2.83 -13.84
C ASP A 32 12.73 3.24 -15.06
N ALA A 33 12.55 2.34 -16.03
CA ALA A 33 11.82 2.62 -17.28
C ALA A 33 10.34 2.95 -17.02
N SER A 34 9.70 2.23 -16.10
CA SER A 34 8.29 2.47 -15.73
C SER A 34 8.09 3.77 -14.97
N ALA A 35 9.14 4.37 -14.39
CA ALA A 35 9.02 5.67 -13.71
C ALA A 35 8.90 6.85 -14.71
N ALA A 36 9.35 6.67 -15.94
CA ALA A 36 9.47 7.75 -16.93
C ALA A 36 8.17 8.04 -17.70
N ASP A 37 7.19 7.13 -17.65
CA ASP A 37 5.96 7.20 -18.44
C ASP A 37 4.72 7.11 -17.55
N ALA A 38 3.78 8.03 -17.73
CA ALA A 38 2.56 8.13 -16.94
C ALA A 38 1.65 6.91 -17.09
N GLU A 39 1.69 6.22 -18.23
CA GLU A 39 0.89 5.01 -18.45
C GLU A 39 1.44 3.80 -17.67
N THR A 40 2.76 3.73 -17.49
CA THR A 40 3.44 2.59 -16.85
C THR A 40 3.83 2.84 -15.40
N ALA A 41 3.85 4.11 -14.95
CA ALA A 41 4.14 4.49 -13.57
C ALA A 41 3.30 3.74 -12.51
N PRO A 42 1.99 3.48 -12.71
CA PRO A 42 1.20 2.70 -11.75
C PRO A 42 1.66 1.24 -11.62
N LEU A 43 2.27 0.67 -12.66
CA LEU A 43 2.75 -0.73 -12.69
C LEU A 43 4.04 -0.91 -11.90
N ARG A 44 4.83 0.16 -11.75
CA ARG A 44 6.18 0.11 -11.16
C ARG A 44 6.17 -0.41 -9.73
N LEU A 45 5.36 0.19 -8.85
CA LEU A 45 5.33 -0.18 -7.43
C LEU A 45 4.45 -1.41 -7.14
N SER A 46 3.58 -1.78 -8.09
CA SER A 46 2.65 -2.91 -7.94
C SER A 46 3.25 -4.19 -8.54
N TYR A 47 3.34 -4.27 -9.87
CA TYR A 47 3.75 -5.46 -10.60
C TYR A 47 5.27 -5.63 -10.64
N VAL A 48 6.02 -4.59 -11.02
CA VAL A 48 7.48 -4.70 -11.20
C VAL A 48 8.16 -4.91 -9.85
N LEU A 49 7.89 -4.03 -8.88
CA LEU A 49 8.44 -4.16 -7.53
C LEU A 49 7.97 -5.45 -6.84
N GLY A 50 6.72 -5.87 -7.07
CA GLY A 50 6.20 -7.15 -6.56
C GLY A 50 6.93 -8.37 -7.14
N ALA A 51 7.18 -8.38 -8.44
CA ALA A 51 7.90 -9.47 -9.11
C ALA A 51 9.38 -9.51 -8.70
N TRP A 52 10.02 -8.35 -8.57
CA TRP A 52 11.38 -8.25 -8.06
C TRP A 52 11.47 -8.70 -6.59
N ALA A 53 10.51 -8.33 -5.75
CA ALA A 53 10.45 -8.79 -4.36
C ALA A 53 10.37 -10.32 -4.26
N LYS A 54 9.53 -10.97 -5.10
CA LYS A 54 9.47 -12.44 -5.17
C LYS A 54 10.84 -13.03 -5.56
N LEU A 55 11.51 -12.45 -6.57
CA LEU A 55 12.86 -12.90 -6.94
C LEU A 55 13.84 -12.75 -5.77
N ALA A 56 13.71 -11.69 -4.96
CA ALA A 56 14.55 -11.46 -3.80
C ALA A 56 14.34 -12.45 -2.63
N GLU A 57 13.22 -13.19 -2.61
CA GLU A 57 13.00 -14.29 -1.67
C GLU A 57 13.86 -15.52 -2.04
N GLU A 58 14.15 -15.71 -3.33
CA GLU A 58 14.84 -16.89 -3.86
C GLU A 58 16.31 -16.61 -4.25
N HIS A 59 16.64 -15.35 -4.56
CA HIS A 59 17.92 -14.94 -5.10
C HIS A 59 18.55 -13.79 -4.30
N LEU A 60 19.62 -14.09 -3.54
CA LEU A 60 20.29 -13.10 -2.67
C LEU A 60 20.80 -11.84 -3.40
N PRO A 61 21.37 -11.91 -4.62
CA PRO A 61 21.71 -10.72 -5.39
C PRO A 61 20.51 -9.79 -5.66
N ALA A 62 19.32 -10.34 -5.91
CA ALA A 62 18.13 -9.52 -6.11
C ALA A 62 17.72 -8.78 -4.83
N ARG A 63 17.81 -9.43 -3.67
CA ARG A 63 17.59 -8.79 -2.37
C ARG A 63 18.61 -7.67 -2.10
N ARG A 64 19.89 -7.91 -2.41
CA ARG A 64 20.94 -6.88 -2.26
C ARG A 64 20.67 -5.67 -3.14
N ALA A 65 20.25 -5.87 -4.39
CA ALA A 65 19.94 -4.78 -5.29
C ALA A 65 18.74 -3.93 -4.81
N LEU A 66 17.71 -4.54 -4.18
CA LEU A 66 16.62 -3.78 -3.54
C LEU A 66 17.11 -2.95 -2.34
N VAL A 67 18.01 -3.50 -1.52
CA VAL A 67 18.61 -2.78 -0.39
C VAL A 67 19.46 -1.61 -0.89
N GLU A 68 20.29 -1.82 -1.91
CA GLU A 68 21.11 -0.77 -2.52
C GLU A 68 20.26 0.35 -3.14
N LEU A 69 19.16 -0.02 -3.82
CA LEU A 69 18.17 0.92 -4.36
C LEU A 69 17.56 1.78 -3.25
N ARG A 70 17.06 1.15 -2.18
CA ARG A 70 16.50 1.83 -1.01
C ARG A 70 17.51 2.79 -0.38
N ASP A 71 18.73 2.33 -0.14
CA ASP A 71 19.75 3.09 0.57
C ASP A 71 20.17 4.33 -0.25
N ARG A 72 20.34 4.16 -1.56
CA ARG A 72 20.60 5.25 -2.51
C ARG A 72 19.46 6.28 -2.50
N ASP A 73 18.22 5.82 -2.58
CA ASP A 73 17.06 6.70 -2.66
C ASP A 73 16.81 7.42 -1.33
N SER A 74 17.10 6.77 -0.20
CA SER A 74 17.07 7.40 1.14
C SER A 74 18.11 8.51 1.27
N GLN A 75 19.34 8.28 0.79
CA GLN A 75 20.38 9.32 0.77
C GLN A 75 19.97 10.51 -0.11
N ARG A 76 19.38 10.23 -1.28
CA ARG A 76 18.86 11.25 -2.19
C ARG A 76 17.74 12.07 -1.54
N LEU A 77 16.79 11.41 -0.87
CA LEU A 77 15.69 12.07 -0.19
C LEU A 77 16.21 13.01 0.91
N LEU A 78 17.13 12.55 1.74
CA LEU A 78 17.71 13.35 2.83
C LEU A 78 18.57 14.51 2.32
N ALA A 79 19.16 14.39 1.12
CA ALA A 79 19.89 15.48 0.48
C ALA A 79 18.98 16.53 -0.18
N GLN A 80 17.76 16.17 -0.57
CA GLN A 80 16.81 17.00 -1.33
C GLN A 80 15.39 16.85 -0.78
N ALA A 81 15.19 17.21 0.49
CA ALA A 81 13.96 16.98 1.23
C ALA A 81 12.93 18.12 1.07
N ASP A 82 12.51 18.43 -0.16
CA ASP A 82 11.48 19.45 -0.42
C ASP A 82 10.56 19.10 -1.61
N GLY A 83 9.29 19.51 -1.49
CA GLY A 83 8.24 19.39 -2.51
C GLY A 83 7.69 17.99 -2.77
N ASP A 84 6.72 17.92 -3.69
CA ASP A 84 5.97 16.70 -4.06
C ASP A 84 6.88 15.57 -4.54
N ALA A 85 8.03 15.90 -5.14
CA ALA A 85 8.99 14.90 -5.60
C ALA A 85 9.65 14.15 -4.42
N ALA A 86 9.84 14.82 -3.29
CA ALA A 86 10.37 14.21 -2.06
C ALA A 86 9.32 13.31 -1.41
N GLU A 87 8.04 13.70 -1.41
CA GLU A 87 6.95 12.84 -0.93
C GLU A 87 6.82 11.57 -1.79
N ALA A 88 6.84 11.71 -3.11
CA ALA A 88 6.80 10.57 -4.02
C ALA A 88 7.98 9.61 -3.79
N LEU A 89 9.20 10.16 -3.62
CA LEU A 89 10.39 9.35 -3.33
C LEU A 89 10.31 8.65 -1.96
N PHE A 90 9.76 9.31 -0.94
CA PHE A 90 9.50 8.65 0.34
C PHE A 90 8.53 7.47 0.19
N ASN A 91 7.46 7.63 -0.60
CA ASN A 91 6.49 6.56 -0.85
C ASN A 91 7.11 5.38 -1.62
N ASP A 92 8.04 5.64 -2.54
CA ASP A 92 8.82 4.58 -3.21
C ASP A 92 9.67 3.80 -2.22
N ILE A 93 10.44 4.50 -1.38
CA ILE A 93 11.30 3.90 -0.35
C ILE A 93 10.48 3.06 0.62
N ARG A 94 9.34 3.59 1.07
CA ARG A 94 8.38 2.88 1.92
C ARG A 94 7.89 1.59 1.25
N ALA A 95 7.48 1.65 -0.03
CA ALA A 95 7.02 0.47 -0.75
C ALA A 95 8.13 -0.61 -0.88
N ILE A 96 9.38 -0.19 -1.08
CA ILE A 96 10.53 -1.11 -1.09
C ILE A 96 10.73 -1.75 0.31
N ASN A 97 10.64 -0.95 1.37
CA ASN A 97 10.73 -1.45 2.75
C ASN A 97 9.63 -2.46 3.09
N ASP A 98 8.39 -2.21 2.66
CA ASP A 98 7.28 -3.13 2.84
C ASP A 98 7.61 -4.49 2.20
N LYS A 99 8.15 -4.49 0.97
CA LYS A 99 8.55 -5.72 0.27
C LYS A 99 9.76 -6.42 0.90
N LEU A 100 10.68 -5.67 1.49
CA LEU A 100 11.83 -6.23 2.20
C LEU A 100 11.46 -6.78 3.60
N GLY A 101 10.25 -6.47 4.10
CA GLY A 101 9.82 -6.77 5.46
C GLY A 101 10.50 -5.88 6.51
N ASP A 102 10.96 -4.70 6.12
CA ASP A 102 11.85 -3.84 6.90
C ASP A 102 11.17 -2.50 7.25
N LEU A 103 10.04 -2.59 7.94
CA LEU A 103 9.24 -1.42 8.36
C LEU A 103 10.04 -0.45 9.25
N GLN A 104 11.04 -0.96 9.97
CA GLN A 104 11.91 -0.16 10.82
C GLN A 104 12.70 0.88 10.02
N ASN A 105 13.11 0.57 8.78
CA ASN A 105 13.80 1.53 7.93
C ASN A 105 12.89 2.70 7.51
N THR A 106 11.61 2.46 7.23
CA THR A 106 10.65 3.54 6.98
C THR A 106 10.52 4.45 8.19
N TYR A 107 10.43 3.88 9.40
CA TYR A 107 10.35 4.65 10.64
C TYR A 107 11.58 5.53 10.86
N HIS A 108 12.80 4.96 10.77
CA HIS A 108 14.04 5.72 10.96
C HIS A 108 14.24 6.80 9.90
N LEU A 109 13.83 6.54 8.66
CA LEU A 109 13.86 7.55 7.61
C LEU A 109 12.88 8.70 7.91
N PHE A 110 11.64 8.36 8.31
CA PHE A 110 10.61 9.33 8.66
C PHE A 110 11.06 10.28 9.77
N GLN A 111 11.74 9.78 10.79
CA GLN A 111 12.26 10.59 11.90
C GLN A 111 13.33 11.61 11.48
N GLN A 112 13.98 11.41 10.34
CA GLN A 112 15.01 12.30 9.81
C GLN A 112 14.44 13.37 8.85
N LEU A 113 13.16 13.28 8.49
CA LEU A 113 12.56 14.22 7.55
C LEU A 113 12.36 15.61 8.21
N PRO A 114 12.53 16.70 7.43
CA PRO A 114 12.08 18.02 7.87
C PRO A 114 10.58 18.01 8.20
N GLN A 115 10.16 18.83 9.17
CA GLN A 115 8.78 18.83 9.68
C GLN A 115 7.71 18.96 8.57
N ALA A 116 7.94 19.83 7.59
CA ALA A 116 6.99 20.03 6.49
C ALA A 116 6.78 18.75 5.66
N LEU A 117 7.87 18.09 5.28
CA LEU A 117 7.83 16.85 4.52
C LEU A 117 7.32 15.67 5.38
N ALA A 118 7.72 15.60 6.65
CA ALA A 118 7.20 14.61 7.60
C ALA A 118 5.67 14.71 7.70
N GLN A 119 5.10 15.92 7.65
CA GLN A 119 3.66 16.11 7.71
C GLN A 119 2.94 15.61 6.44
N GLN A 120 3.56 15.74 5.27
CA GLN A 120 3.06 15.17 4.01
C GLN A 120 3.13 13.64 4.01
N CYS A 121 4.27 13.09 4.42
CA CYS A 121 4.53 11.64 4.45
C CYS A 121 3.87 10.91 5.63
N ALA A 122 3.33 11.64 6.62
CA ALA A 122 2.89 11.10 7.89
C ALA A 122 1.92 9.92 7.74
N ARG A 123 0.91 10.09 6.89
CA ARG A 123 -0.15 9.09 6.71
C ARG A 123 0.39 7.77 6.19
N SER A 124 1.32 7.79 5.24
CA SER A 124 1.93 6.58 4.70
C SER A 124 2.96 5.96 5.65
N ALA A 125 3.57 6.76 6.53
CA ALA A 125 4.50 6.28 7.55
C ALA A 125 3.83 5.64 8.79
N LEU A 126 2.56 5.94 9.07
CA LEU A 126 1.84 5.47 10.27
C LEU A 126 1.98 3.96 10.54
N PRO A 127 1.80 3.04 9.56
CA PRO A 127 1.98 1.61 9.81
C PRO A 127 3.37 1.27 10.34
N SER A 128 4.43 1.88 9.77
CA SER A 128 5.81 1.65 10.21
C SER A 128 6.10 2.24 11.59
N ILE A 129 5.56 3.42 11.87
CA ILE A 129 5.67 4.07 13.19
C ILE A 129 5.03 3.19 14.27
N MET A 130 3.81 2.70 14.02
CA MET A 130 3.07 1.86 14.96
C MET A 130 3.69 0.46 15.11
N ALA A 131 4.18 -0.14 14.02
CA ALA A 131 4.92 -1.40 14.07
C ALA A 131 6.20 -1.31 14.92
N CYS A 132 6.83 -0.12 14.97
CA CYS A 132 7.98 0.16 15.85
C CYS A 132 7.56 0.53 17.29
N GLY A 133 6.26 0.57 17.60
CA GLY A 133 5.70 0.86 18.92
C GLY A 133 5.64 2.34 19.30
N ASP A 134 5.94 3.26 18.38
CA ASP A 134 5.94 4.70 18.67
C ASP A 134 4.54 5.31 18.51
N TYR A 135 3.61 4.83 19.33
CA TYR A 135 2.22 5.31 19.34
C TYR A 135 2.08 6.77 19.78
N ALA A 136 3.08 7.28 20.52
CA ALA A 136 3.17 8.69 20.87
C ALA A 136 3.44 9.57 19.64
N LEU A 137 4.28 9.13 18.71
CA LEU A 137 4.48 9.82 17.43
C LEU A 137 3.27 9.62 16.51
N ALA A 138 2.75 8.40 16.40
CA ALA A 138 1.58 8.11 15.57
C ALA A 138 0.36 8.95 15.97
N SER A 139 0.08 9.11 17.26
CA SER A 139 -1.03 9.94 17.75
C SER A 139 -0.88 11.43 17.45
N ARG A 140 0.35 11.96 17.26
CA ARG A 140 0.55 13.34 16.81
C ARG A 140 0.15 13.54 15.36
N HIS A 141 0.32 12.49 14.54
CA HIS A 141 -0.01 12.50 13.12
C HIS A 141 -1.44 12.01 12.82
N LEU A 142 -2.08 11.33 13.78
CA LEU A 142 -3.48 10.94 13.74
C LEU A 142 -4.19 11.28 15.07
N PRO A 143 -4.36 12.57 15.40
CA PRO A 143 -4.80 13.00 16.74
C PRO A 143 -6.28 12.74 17.04
N GLN A 144 -7.11 12.52 16.02
CA GLN A 144 -8.56 12.33 16.15
C GLN A 144 -8.99 11.06 15.41
N PRO A 145 -8.61 9.86 15.91
CA PRO A 145 -8.81 8.60 15.19
C PRO A 145 -10.29 8.32 14.85
N MET A 146 -11.22 8.66 15.74
CA MET A 146 -12.65 8.48 15.47
C MET A 146 -13.19 9.44 14.41
N GLN A 147 -12.71 10.68 14.37
CA GLN A 147 -13.08 11.63 13.33
C GLN A 147 -12.51 11.20 11.97
N HIS A 148 -11.27 10.70 11.96
CA HIS A 148 -10.66 10.11 10.78
C HIS A 148 -11.49 8.95 10.23
N LEU A 149 -11.91 8.02 11.09
CA LEU A 149 -12.78 6.91 10.70
C LEU A 149 -14.11 7.39 10.09
N ALA A 150 -14.73 8.41 10.69
CA ALA A 150 -15.97 8.99 10.17
C ALA A 150 -15.78 9.65 8.80
N GLN A 151 -14.65 10.33 8.57
CA GLN A 151 -14.30 10.91 7.28
C GLN A 151 -14.06 9.84 6.21
N ALA A 152 -13.35 8.77 6.55
CA ALA A 152 -13.13 7.64 5.66
C ALA A 152 -14.46 6.96 5.26
N ALA A 153 -15.38 6.77 6.22
CA ALA A 153 -16.70 6.22 5.94
C ALA A 153 -17.54 7.16 5.05
N ALA A 154 -17.47 8.47 5.29
CA ALA A 154 -18.17 9.46 4.46
C ALA A 154 -17.68 9.42 3.00
N LEU A 155 -16.38 9.23 2.78
CA LEU A 155 -15.79 9.09 1.45
C LEU A 155 -16.29 7.82 0.74
N LEU A 156 -16.28 6.67 1.43
CA LEU A 156 -16.84 5.41 0.91
C LEU A 156 -18.31 5.59 0.52
N ASN A 157 -19.12 6.18 1.41
CA ASN A 157 -20.54 6.43 1.17
C ASN A 157 -20.77 7.34 -0.05
N GLN A 158 -19.98 8.40 -0.19
CA GLN A 158 -20.05 9.32 -1.31
C GLN A 158 -19.73 8.63 -2.64
N ARG A 159 -18.64 7.85 -2.68
CA ARG A 159 -18.17 7.18 -3.91
C ARG A 159 -19.09 6.05 -4.34
N ARG A 160 -19.57 5.25 -3.39
CA ARG A 160 -20.53 4.16 -3.65
C ARG A 160 -21.77 4.63 -4.41
N ALA A 161 -22.23 5.87 -4.19
CA ALA A 161 -23.41 6.41 -4.86
C ALA A 161 -23.30 6.40 -6.40
N GLY A 162 -22.08 6.39 -6.96
CA GLY A 162 -21.83 6.34 -8.39
C GLY A 162 -21.77 4.93 -9.00
N PHE A 163 -21.84 3.86 -8.20
CA PHE A 163 -21.58 2.50 -8.69
C PHE A 163 -22.86 1.71 -8.97
N ASN A 164 -22.88 1.01 -10.10
CA ASN A 164 -23.88 -0.04 -10.38
C ASN A 164 -23.34 -1.39 -9.93
N VAL A 165 -23.62 -1.79 -8.69
CA VAL A 165 -23.12 -3.03 -8.07
C VAL A 165 -23.62 -4.32 -8.73
N LEU A 166 -24.55 -4.22 -9.69
CA LEU A 166 -25.03 -5.37 -10.47
C LEU A 166 -24.10 -5.71 -11.65
N THR A 167 -23.08 -4.88 -11.92
CA THR A 167 -22.07 -5.16 -12.94
C THR A 167 -20.74 -5.53 -12.28
N THR A 168 -19.94 -6.35 -12.97
CA THR A 168 -18.57 -6.72 -12.54
C THR A 168 -17.73 -5.48 -12.26
N ALA A 169 -17.76 -4.48 -13.16
CA ALA A 169 -17.03 -3.24 -12.98
C ALA A 169 -17.49 -2.43 -11.75
N GLY A 170 -18.80 -2.35 -11.50
CA GLY A 170 -19.33 -1.63 -10.34
C GLY A 170 -19.07 -2.34 -9.02
N MET A 171 -19.10 -3.68 -9.01
CA MET A 171 -18.72 -4.47 -7.84
C MET A 171 -17.22 -4.37 -7.54
N SER A 172 -16.37 -4.43 -8.57
CA SER A 172 -14.93 -4.23 -8.44
C SER A 172 -14.60 -2.86 -7.84
N ALA A 173 -15.25 -1.80 -8.35
CA ALA A 173 -15.11 -0.45 -7.80
C ALA A 173 -15.56 -0.36 -6.34
N LEU A 174 -16.67 -1.02 -5.97
CA LEU A 174 -17.12 -1.07 -4.58
C LEU A 174 -16.09 -1.76 -3.67
N LEU A 175 -15.59 -2.93 -4.07
CA LEU A 175 -14.61 -3.68 -3.28
C LEU A 175 -13.31 -2.89 -3.08
N ALA A 176 -12.86 -2.16 -4.12
CA ALA A 176 -11.70 -1.27 -3.99
C ALA A 176 -11.94 -0.14 -2.97
N GLU A 177 -13.13 0.47 -2.95
CA GLU A 177 -13.46 1.49 -1.95
C GLU A 177 -13.60 0.92 -0.54
N VAL A 178 -14.15 -0.29 -0.41
CA VAL A 178 -14.20 -1.01 0.87
C VAL A 178 -12.78 -1.31 1.36
N TYR A 179 -11.91 -1.83 0.49
CA TYR A 179 -10.51 -2.11 0.82
C TYR A 179 -9.79 -0.85 1.32
N ASN A 180 -9.97 0.29 0.63
CA ASN A 180 -9.43 1.57 1.07
C ASN A 180 -9.94 1.96 2.46
N TYR A 181 -11.24 1.82 2.71
CA TYR A 181 -11.84 2.12 4.00
C TYR A 181 -11.30 1.22 5.13
N ILE A 182 -11.11 -0.08 4.85
CA ILE A 182 -10.58 -1.05 5.80
C ILE A 182 -9.14 -0.70 6.18
N ASN A 183 -8.31 -0.23 5.24
CA ASN A 183 -6.96 0.25 5.55
C ASN A 183 -6.99 1.44 6.53
N GLU A 184 -7.94 2.37 6.38
CA GLU A 184 -8.10 3.48 7.33
C GLU A 184 -8.58 3.01 8.70
N LEU A 185 -9.48 2.04 8.74
CA LEU A 185 -9.95 1.43 9.97
C LEU A 185 -8.81 0.72 10.70
N ALA A 186 -7.97 -0.03 9.99
CA ALA A 186 -6.80 -0.69 10.56
C ALA A 186 -5.87 0.32 11.27
N LEU A 187 -5.57 1.46 10.63
CA LEU A 187 -4.78 2.52 11.26
C LEU A 187 -5.37 3.02 12.58
N VAL A 188 -6.69 3.21 12.61
CA VAL A 188 -7.42 3.65 13.80
C VAL A 188 -7.38 2.61 14.91
N LEU A 189 -7.65 1.35 14.57
CA LEU A 189 -7.65 0.24 15.54
C LEU A 189 -6.26 -0.01 16.13
N ASP A 190 -5.22 0.00 15.29
CA ASP A 190 -3.84 -0.18 15.71
C ASP A 190 -3.40 0.94 16.65
N LEU A 191 -3.72 2.20 16.31
CA LEU A 191 -3.39 3.33 17.15
C LEU A 191 -4.08 3.28 18.51
N LEU A 192 -5.40 3.04 18.53
CA LEU A 192 -6.17 3.00 19.78
C LEU A 192 -5.70 1.84 20.67
N SER A 193 -5.53 0.66 20.09
CA SER A 193 -5.06 -0.53 20.81
C SER A 193 -3.63 -0.34 21.32
N GLY A 194 -2.73 0.23 20.52
CA GLY A 194 -1.36 0.51 20.90
C GLY A 194 -1.20 1.59 21.97
N CYS A 195 -2.12 2.56 22.01
CA CYS A 195 -2.26 3.51 23.12
C CYS A 195 -2.88 2.88 24.39
N GLY A 196 -3.35 1.64 24.33
CA GLY A 196 -4.02 0.94 25.42
C GLY A 196 -5.51 1.26 25.57
N ASP A 197 -6.10 2.05 24.67
CA ASP A 197 -7.52 2.40 24.68
C ASP A 197 -8.36 1.34 23.95
N THR A 198 -8.38 0.14 24.53
CA THR A 198 -9.09 -1.02 23.99
C THR A 198 -10.59 -0.79 23.88
N ALA A 199 -11.19 -0.03 24.80
CA ALA A 199 -12.60 0.33 24.75
C ALA A 199 -12.92 1.23 23.55
N ALA A 200 -12.07 2.23 23.25
CA ALA A 200 -12.23 3.04 22.05
C ALA A 200 -12.00 2.22 20.78
N ALA A 201 -11.06 1.27 20.77
CA ALA A 201 -10.84 0.39 19.63
C ALA A 201 -12.08 -0.50 19.34
N GLU A 202 -12.69 -1.08 20.37
CA GLU A 202 -13.94 -1.84 20.22
C GLU A 202 -15.09 -0.94 19.72
N ALA A 203 -15.21 0.27 20.27
CA ALA A 203 -16.19 1.25 19.80
C ALA A 203 -15.95 1.65 18.34
N ALA A 204 -14.69 1.80 17.91
CA ALA A 204 -14.32 2.09 16.53
C ALA A 204 -14.71 0.94 15.59
N ARG A 205 -14.43 -0.32 15.97
CA ARG A 205 -14.84 -1.51 15.21
C ARG A 205 -16.35 -1.56 15.01
N ALA A 206 -17.13 -1.33 16.07
CA ALA A 206 -18.59 -1.29 15.98
C ALA A 206 -19.07 -0.12 15.11
N GLN A 207 -18.50 1.08 15.30
CA GLN A 207 -18.87 2.26 14.53
C GLN A 207 -18.57 2.11 13.06
N ALA A 208 -17.47 1.44 12.70
CA ALA A 208 -17.05 1.27 11.33
C ALA A 208 -18.14 0.65 10.44
N VAL A 209 -18.86 -0.34 10.97
CA VAL A 209 -19.99 -0.96 10.27
C VAL A 209 -21.20 -0.02 10.21
N THR A 210 -21.51 0.68 11.31
CA THR A 210 -22.69 1.54 11.40
C THR A 210 -22.60 2.81 10.54
N LEU A 211 -21.39 3.33 10.33
CA LEU A 211 -21.14 4.55 9.56
C LEU A 211 -21.31 4.32 8.05
N VAL A 212 -21.20 3.07 7.58
CA VAL A 212 -21.40 2.71 6.18
C VAL A 212 -22.91 2.60 5.89
N GLN A 213 -23.40 3.38 4.95
CA GLN A 213 -24.82 3.57 4.67
C GLN A 213 -25.40 2.50 3.75
N SER A 214 -24.65 2.12 2.72
CA SER A 214 -25.06 1.10 1.75
C SER A 214 -25.04 -0.29 2.37
N PRO A 215 -26.11 -1.09 2.21
CA PRO A 215 -26.15 -2.46 2.72
C PRO A 215 -25.04 -3.35 2.15
N GLU A 216 -24.73 -3.21 0.86
CA GLU A 216 -23.71 -4.01 0.16
C GLU A 216 -22.30 -3.67 0.67
N ALA A 217 -21.97 -2.37 0.77
CA ALA A 217 -20.71 -1.91 1.34
C ALA A 217 -20.57 -2.35 2.80
N ARG A 218 -21.64 -2.21 3.59
CA ARG A 218 -21.66 -2.62 5.01
C ARG A 218 -21.43 -4.12 5.16
N ALA A 219 -22.03 -4.94 4.30
CA ALA A 219 -21.82 -6.38 4.32
C ALA A 219 -20.36 -6.75 4.04
N CYS A 220 -19.71 -6.09 3.08
CA CYS A 220 -18.29 -6.31 2.78
C CYS A 220 -17.40 -5.91 3.98
N VAL A 221 -17.66 -4.75 4.59
CA VAL A 221 -16.93 -4.31 5.79
C VAL A 221 -17.12 -5.28 6.96
N GLN A 222 -18.35 -5.76 7.19
CA GLN A 222 -18.62 -6.74 8.23
C GLN A 222 -17.89 -8.07 7.96
N ALA A 223 -17.93 -8.55 6.72
CA ALA A 223 -17.24 -9.78 6.33
C ALA A 223 -15.72 -9.68 6.54
N GLU A 224 -15.11 -8.55 6.17
CA GLU A 224 -13.70 -8.29 6.42
C GLU A 224 -13.35 -8.26 7.91
N LEU A 225 -14.22 -7.66 8.73
CA LEU A 225 -14.01 -7.62 10.18
C LEU A 225 -14.12 -9.01 10.82
N ASP A 226 -14.99 -9.87 10.31
CA ASP A 226 -15.20 -11.22 10.82
C ASP A 226 -14.14 -12.21 10.31
N ALA A 227 -13.65 -12.00 9.09
CA ALA A 227 -12.59 -12.78 8.45
C ALA A 227 -11.67 -11.86 7.62
N PRO A 228 -10.56 -11.37 8.20
CA PRO A 228 -9.61 -10.51 7.49
C PRO A 228 -9.06 -11.18 6.22
N GLY A 229 -8.99 -10.41 5.13
CA GLY A 229 -8.59 -10.86 3.80
C GLY A 229 -9.75 -11.11 2.83
N THR A 230 -10.99 -11.23 3.32
CA THR A 230 -12.17 -11.56 2.51
C THR A 230 -12.40 -10.58 1.35
N THR A 231 -12.14 -9.29 1.57
CA THR A 231 -12.30 -8.26 0.53
C THR A 231 -11.30 -8.46 -0.61
N LEU A 232 -10.05 -8.77 -0.27
CA LEU A 232 -9.00 -9.00 -1.25
C LEU A 232 -9.25 -10.29 -2.04
N ASP A 233 -9.68 -11.36 -1.35
CA ASP A 233 -10.04 -12.62 -2.00
C ASP A 233 -11.20 -12.42 -2.99
N ALA A 234 -12.23 -11.65 -2.60
CA ALA A 234 -13.35 -11.32 -3.48
C ALA A 234 -12.92 -10.48 -4.70
N MET A 235 -11.95 -9.55 -4.53
CA MET A 235 -11.40 -8.79 -5.66
C MET A 235 -10.68 -9.71 -6.65
N ILE A 236 -9.87 -10.66 -6.15
CA ILE A 236 -9.13 -11.61 -6.98
C ILE A 236 -10.08 -12.56 -7.72
N GLU A 237 -11.13 -13.06 -7.04
CA GLU A 237 -12.12 -13.94 -7.66
C GLU A 237 -12.88 -13.23 -8.80
N LEU A 238 -13.24 -11.96 -8.58
CA LEU A 238 -13.93 -11.15 -9.57
C LEU A 238 -13.05 -10.85 -10.79
N GLU A 239 -11.76 -10.55 -10.57
CA GLU A 239 -10.79 -10.34 -11.63
C GLU A 239 -10.62 -11.61 -12.48
N ASN A 240 -10.41 -12.77 -11.83
CA ASN A 240 -10.27 -14.04 -12.53
C ASN A 240 -11.52 -14.43 -13.33
N SER A 241 -12.72 -14.14 -12.82
CA SER A 241 -13.98 -14.43 -13.51
C SER A 241 -14.16 -13.57 -14.76
N SER A 242 -13.70 -12.31 -14.73
CA SER A 242 -13.79 -11.38 -15.87
C SER A 242 -12.81 -11.70 -17.01
N VAL A 243 -11.75 -12.47 -16.74
CA VAL A 243 -10.80 -12.95 -17.76
C VAL A 243 -11.34 -14.18 -18.51
N THR A 244 -12.35 -14.86 -17.96
CA THR A 244 -12.97 -16.06 -18.55
C THR A 244 -14.25 -15.80 -19.37
N GLU A 245 -14.74 -14.56 -19.43
CA GLU A 245 -15.87 -14.12 -20.28
C GLU A 245 -15.39 -13.51 -21.60
#